data_AF-A0A6C7ND96-F1
#
_entry.id   AF-A0A6C7ND96-F1
#
_cell.length_a   1.000
_cell.length_b   1.000
_cell.length_c   1.000
_cell.angle_alpha   90.00
_cell.angle_beta   90.00
_cell.angle_gamma   90.00
#
_symmetry.space_group_name_H-M   'P 1'
#
loop_
_entity.id
_entity.type
_entity.pdbx_description
1 polymer ?
#
loop_
_entity_poly.entity_id
_entity_poly.type
_entity_poly.pdbx_seq_one_letter_code
_entity_poly.pdbx_strand_id
1 'polypeptide(L)' 'MQKLAIFIYSLGSGGAERVVATLLPILSLKFEVHLILMNDKISYEISECKIHFL' A
#
# COMPACT_ATOMS: atom_id res chain seq x y z
N MET A 1 -7.01 12.09 -12.60
CA MET A 1 -6.86 11.58 -11.21
C MET A 1 -5.41 11.78 -10.80
N GLN A 2 -5.13 12.30 -9.59
CA GLN A 2 -3.74 12.48 -9.13
C GLN A 2 -3.15 11.13 -8.71
N LYS A 3 -1.83 10.97 -8.85
CA LYS A 3 -1.10 9.74 -8.49
C LYS A 3 -0.51 9.87 -7.09
N LEU A 4 -0.64 8.82 -6.28
CA LEU A 4 -0.05 8.73 -4.95
C LEU A 4 0.86 7.51 -4.89
N ALA A 5 2.15 7.73 -4.65
CA ALA A 5 3.13 6.68 -4.44
C ALA A 5 3.41 6.49 -2.95
N ILE A 6 3.19 5.29 -2.42
CA ILE A 6 3.47 4.93 -1.03
C ILE A 6 4.64 3.96 -1.02
N PHE A 7 5.75 4.37 -0.41
CA PHE A 7 6.92 3.53 -0.21
C PHE A 7 6.89 2.94 1.19
N ILE A 8 6.94 1.61 1.29
CA ILE A 8 7.03 0.91 2.56
C ILE A 8 7.85 -0.37 2.40
N TYR A 9 8.61 -0.76 3.42
CA TYR A 9 9.51 -1.91 3.32
C TYR A 9 8.76 -3.20 2.97
N SER A 10 7.67 -3.50 3.67
CA SER A 10 6.79 -4.64 3.43
C SER A 10 5.37 -4.29 3.87
N LEU A 11 4.41 -5.20 3.67
CA LEU A 11 3.13 -5.19 4.39
C LEU A 11 3.07 -6.31 5.44
N GLY A 12 4.17 -6.54 6.16
CA GLY A 12 4.23 -7.44 7.31
C GLY A 12 3.39 -6.95 8.50
N SER A 13 3.53 -7.58 9.68
CA SER A 13 2.63 -7.34 10.83
C SER A 13 2.93 -6.08 11.67
N GLY A 14 3.61 -5.07 11.11
CA GLY A 14 4.02 -3.87 11.83
C GLY A 14 2.93 -2.81 11.93
N GLY A 15 3.19 -1.79 12.77
CA GLY A 15 2.22 -0.72 13.02
C GLY A 15 2.01 0.21 11.83
N ALA A 16 3.08 0.54 11.09
CA ALA A 16 2.99 1.41 9.92
C ALA A 16 2.25 0.70 8.77
N GLU A 17 2.54 -0.58 8.58
CA GLU A 17 1.92 -1.46 7.59
C GLU A 17 0.41 -1.56 7.83
N ARG A 18 -0.01 -1.71 9.10
CA ARG A 18 -1.43 -1.70 9.48
C ARG A 18 -2.10 -0.38 9.11
N VAL A 19 -1.45 0.76 9.36
CA VAL A 19 -2.00 2.08 9.03
C VAL A 19 -2.14 2.24 7.51
N VAL A 20 -1.14 1.83 6.74
CA VAL A 20 -1.18 1.86 5.27
C VAL A 20 -2.34 1.01 4.76
N ALA A 21 -2.45 -0.24 5.20
CA ALA A 21 -3.53 -1.14 4.81
C ALA A 21 -4.92 -0.58 5.17
N THR A 22 -5.04 0.09 6.32
CA THR A 22 -6.30 0.72 6.76
C THR A 22 -6.70 1.92 5.89
N LEU A 23 -5.73 2.74 5.44
CA LEU A 23 -5.99 3.93 4.64
C LEU A 23 -6.17 3.65 3.15
N LEU A 24 -5.56 2.57 2.66
CA LEU A 24 -5.52 2.19 1.24
C LEU A 24 -6.90 2.24 0.55
N PRO A 25 -7.98 1.64 1.09
CA PRO A 25 -9.29 1.68 0.44
C PRO A 25 -9.80 3.11 0.22
N ILE A 26 -9.60 3.99 1.21
CA ILE A 26 -10.07 5.38 1.17
C ILE A 26 -9.20 6.21 0.22
N LEU A 27 -7.90 5.96 0.18
CA LEU A 27 -6.97 6.62 -0.73
C LEU A 27 -7.24 6.22 -2.19
N SER A 28 -7.55 4.95 -2.45
CA SER A 28 -7.90 4.44 -3.79
C SER A 28 -9.18 5.05 -4.36
N LEU A 29 -10.08 5.60 -3.53
CA LEU A 29 -11.26 6.35 -4.00
C LEU A 29 -10.91 7.76 -4.54
N LYS A 30 -9.73 8.30 -4.18
CA LYS A 30 -9.33 9.69 -4.50
C LYS A 30 -8.13 9.76 -5.44
N PHE A 31 -7.27 8.75 -5.40
CA PHE A 31 -5.99 8.73 -6.09
C PHE A 31 -5.81 7.44 -6.87
N GLU A 32 -4.99 7.52 -7.92
CA GLU A 32 -4.38 6.33 -8.48
C GLU A 32 -3.23 5.93 -7.56
N VAL A 33 -3.48 4.95 -6.68
CA VAL A 33 -2.51 4.51 -5.66
C VAL A 33 -1.52 3.51 -6.26
N HIS A 34 -0.25 3.82 -6.08
CA HIS A 34 0.88 2.94 -6.35
C HIS A 34 1.53 2.58 -5.01
N LEU A 35 1.53 1.30 -4.67
CA LEU A 35 2.22 0.77 -3.49
C LEU A 35 3.56 0.19 -3.93
N ILE A 36 4.66 0.71 -3.39
CA ILE A 36 6.02 0.28 -3.72
C ILE A 36 6.59 -0.43 -2.50
N LEU A 37 6.86 -1.73 -2.65
CA LEU A 37 7.36 -2.63 -1.62
C LEU A 37 8.83 -2.98 -1.86
N MET A 38 9.63 -3.06 -0.80
CA MET A 38 11.03 -3.53 -0.85
C MET A 38 11.17 -5.02 -0.49
N ASN A 39 10.06 -5.64 -0.09
CA ASN A 39 9.96 -7.03 0.30
C ASN A 39 8.53 -7.52 0.01
N ASP A 40 8.40 -8.76 -0.45
CA ASP A 40 7.14 -9.38 -0.90
C ASP A 40 6.23 -9.87 0.23
N LYS A 41 6.65 -9.70 1.49
CA LYS A 41 5.82 -10.05 2.64
C LYS A 41 4.58 -9.15 2.72
N ILE A 42 3.42 -9.75 2.48
CA ILE A 42 2.11 -9.14 2.62
C ILE A 42 1.29 -9.97 3.61
N SER A 43 0.95 -9.39 4.76
CA SER A 43 0.21 -10.00 5.86
C SER A 43 -1.18 -9.37 6.06
N TYR A 44 -1.50 -8.32 5.30
CA TYR A 44 -2.79 -7.63 5.34
C TYR A 44 -3.53 -7.82 4.02
N GLU A 45 -4.86 -7.85 4.09
CA GLU A 45 -5.71 -7.77 2.91
C GLU A 45 -5.58 -6.37 2.30
N ILE A 46 -5.28 -6.31 1.01
CA ILE A 46 -5.07 -5.06 0.29
C ILE A 46 -6.21 -4.89 -0.69
N SER A 47 -6.85 -3.72 -0.68
CA SER A 47 -7.77 -3.32 -1.74
C SER A 47 -7.02 -3.18 -3.07
N GLU A 48 -7.74 -3.28 -4.21
CA GLU A 48 -7.13 -3.16 -5.54
C GLU A 48 -6.31 -1.87 -5.65
N CYS A 49 -4.99 -2.02 -5.72
CA CYS A 49 -4.02 -0.96 -5.97
C CYS A 49 -2.88 -1.53 -6.82
N LYS A 50 -2.10 -0.65 -7.46
CA LYS A 50 -0.96 -1.09 -8.27
C LYS A 50 0.23 -1.34 -7.36
N ILE A 51 0.65 -2.59 -7.24
CA ILE A 51 1.81 -3.01 -6.44
C ILE A 51 3.05 -3.09 -7.33
N HIS A 52 4.16 -2.52 -6.84
CA HIS A 52 5.49 -2.56 -7.47
C HIS A 52 6.50 -3.07 -6.44
N PHE A 53 7.53 -3.76 -6.91
CA PHE A 53 8.66 -4.19 -6.09
C PHE A 53 9.93 -3.47 -6.55
N LEU A 54 10.79 -3.10 -5.59
CA LEU A 54 12.14 -2.60 -5.84
C LEU A 54 13.16 -3.75 -5.93
#